data_AF-A0A2A4W0Q2-F1
#
_entry.id   AF-A0A2A4W0Q2-F1
#
_cell.length_a   1.000
_cell.length_b   1.000
_cell.length_c   1.000
_cell.angle_alpha   90.00
_cell.angle_beta   90.00
_cell.angle_gamma   90.00
#
_symmetry.space_group_name_H-M   'P 1'
#
loop_
_entity.id
_entity.type
_entity.pdbx_description
1 polymer ?
#
loop_
_entity_poly.entity_id
_entity_poly.type
_entity_poly.pdbx_seq_one_letter_code
_entity_poly.pdbx_strand_id
1 'polypeptide(L)'
;MNMKSIGAIIGIYLVMFSGFVALSSAAAAADEVKDWYRAVAVKVAKKHVYPRSALSREIEGRALVHITVDRTGKIVTYEITKPTGQSVLDKAIPKMIRRISPLPKPPASITESQLQFVIPISWSMP
;
A
#
# COMPACT_ATOMS: atom_id res chain seq x y z
N MET A 1 31.12 -13.81 6.77
CA MET A 1 29.77 -14.41 6.72
C MET A 1 29.03 -13.94 7.96
N ASN A 2 28.26 -12.85 7.84
CA ASN A 2 27.29 -12.36 8.83
C ASN A 2 26.63 -11.10 8.28
N MET A 3 25.37 -11.19 7.86
CA MET A 3 24.52 -10.01 7.72
C MET A 3 23.22 -10.29 8.47
N LYS A 4 23.05 -9.53 9.54
CA LYS A 4 21.92 -9.53 10.46
C LYS A 4 20.62 -9.27 9.69
N SER A 5 19.60 -10.05 10.03
CA SER A 5 18.22 -9.93 9.61
C SER A 5 17.74 -8.47 9.71
N ILE A 6 17.57 -7.81 8.56
CA ILE A 6 16.96 -6.49 8.46
C ILE A 6 15.45 -6.70 8.51
N GLY A 7 14.91 -6.64 9.73
CA GLY A 7 13.47 -6.48 9.94
C GLY A 7 13.05 -5.13 9.35
N ALA A 8 12.42 -5.15 8.18
CA ALA A 8 11.83 -3.97 7.58
C ALA A 8 10.57 -3.58 8.37
N ILE A 9 10.75 -2.79 9.43
CA ILE A 9 9.67 -2.11 10.16
C ILE A 9 9.16 -1.00 9.24
N ILE A 10 8.18 -1.33 8.39
CA ILE A 10 7.45 -0.37 7.56
C ILE A 10 6.22 0.05 8.36
N GLY A 11 6.37 1.10 9.18
CA GLY A 11 5.25 1.77 9.82
C GLY A 11 4.41 2.49 8.75
N ILE A 12 3.26 1.92 8.40
CA ILE A 12 2.19 2.64 7.68
C ILE A 12 1.59 3.58 8.73
N TYR A 13 1.80 4.89 8.56
CA TYR A 13 1.25 5.90 9.48
C TYR A 13 -0.26 6.01 9.24
N LEU A 14 -1.03 5.47 10.17
CA LEU A 14 -2.47 5.59 10.28
C LEU A 14 -2.76 6.90 11.03
N VAL A 15 -3.29 7.91 10.34
CA VAL A 15 -3.76 9.13 11.01
C VAL A 15 -5.11 8.79 11.65
N MET A 16 -5.10 8.41 12.94
CA MET A 16 -6.31 8.18 13.74
C MET A 16 -6.77 9.51 14.34
N PHE A 17 -7.94 10.00 13.92
CA PHE A 17 -8.59 11.16 14.53
C PHE A 17 -9.16 10.74 15.90
N SER A 18 -8.88 11.54 16.93
CA SER A 18 -9.15 11.23 18.34
C SER A 18 -10.64 11.21 18.68
N GLY A 19 -11.15 10.05 19.10
CA GLY A 19 -12.44 9.86 19.76
C GLY A 19 -12.37 8.67 20.70
N PHE A 20 -12.41 8.93 22.00
CA PHE A 20 -12.31 7.93 23.07
C PHE A 20 -13.50 6.95 23.03
N VAL A 21 -13.29 5.65 22.78
CA VAL A 21 -14.34 4.61 22.89
C VAL A 21 -13.78 3.28 23.43
N ALA A 22 -14.57 2.68 24.33
CA ALA A 22 -14.53 1.33 24.91
C ALA A 22 -13.41 0.37 24.45
N LEU A 23 -12.58 -0.03 25.42
CA LEU A 23 -11.34 -0.79 25.23
C LEU A 23 -11.48 -2.14 24.51
N SER A 24 -12.67 -2.77 24.52
CA SER A 24 -12.90 -4.08 23.87
C SER A 24 -13.33 -4.01 22.40
N SER A 25 -14.14 -3.03 22.00
CA SER A 25 -14.55 -2.87 20.60
C SER A 25 -13.45 -2.21 19.76
N ALA A 26 -12.64 -1.35 20.39
CA ALA A 26 -11.49 -0.71 19.76
C ALA A 26 -10.39 -1.73 19.37
N ALA A 27 -10.14 -2.75 20.21
CA ALA A 27 -9.15 -3.78 19.93
C ALA A 27 -9.54 -4.66 18.73
N ALA A 28 -10.79 -5.14 18.70
CA ALA A 28 -11.30 -5.94 17.57
C ALA A 28 -11.31 -5.14 16.26
N ALA A 29 -11.71 -3.86 16.30
CA ALA A 29 -11.64 -2.97 15.15
C ALA A 29 -10.21 -2.79 14.63
N ALA A 30 -9.23 -2.68 15.52
CA ALA A 30 -7.82 -2.55 15.14
C ALA A 30 -7.28 -3.80 14.44
N ASP A 31 -7.67 -5.00 14.89
CA ASP A 31 -7.26 -6.26 14.26
C ASP A 31 -7.87 -6.42 12.85
N GLU A 32 -9.14 -6.09 12.65
CA GLU A 32 -9.78 -6.10 11.33
C GLU A 32 -9.08 -5.15 10.33
N VAL A 33 -8.73 -3.95 10.78
CA VAL A 33 -8.00 -2.96 9.98
C VAL A 33 -6.62 -3.51 9.58
N LYS A 34 -5.93 -4.16 10.51
CA LYS A 34 -4.62 -4.78 10.26
C LYS A 34 -4.72 -5.92 9.25
N ASP A 35 -5.73 -6.77 9.35
CA ASP A 35 -5.97 -7.86 8.41
C ASP A 35 -6.33 -7.35 7.02
N TRP A 36 -7.12 -6.28 6.95
CA TRP A 36 -7.40 -5.60 5.70
C TRP A 36 -6.12 -5.05 5.04
N TYR A 37 -5.23 -4.39 5.80
CA TYR A 37 -3.93 -3.93 5.26
C TYR A 37 -3.07 -5.09 4.75
N ARG A 38 -3.05 -6.23 5.44
CA ARG A 38 -2.36 -7.43 4.97
C ARG A 38 -2.95 -7.94 3.67
N ALA A 39 -4.27 -8.00 3.56
CA ALA A 39 -4.95 -8.43 2.33
C ALA A 39 -4.64 -7.48 1.15
N VAL A 40 -4.60 -6.17 1.40
CA VAL A 40 -4.18 -5.16 0.42
C VAL A 40 -2.74 -5.42 -0.01
N ALA A 41 -1.80 -5.59 0.93
CA ALA A 41 -0.39 -5.84 0.64
C ALA A 41 -0.19 -7.11 -0.19
N VAL A 42 -0.89 -8.20 0.14
CA VAL A 42 -0.86 -9.45 -0.64
C VAL A 42 -1.37 -9.23 -2.06
N LYS A 43 -2.46 -8.47 -2.24
CA LYS A 43 -3.01 -8.17 -3.56
C LYS A 43 -2.05 -7.33 -4.40
N VAL A 44 -1.43 -6.31 -3.78
CA VAL A 44 -0.43 -5.46 -4.43
C VAL A 44 0.77 -6.28 -4.85
N ALA A 45 1.33 -7.10 -3.95
CA ALA A 45 2.47 -7.97 -4.26
C ALA A 45 2.16 -8.92 -5.43
N LYS A 46 0.99 -9.57 -5.44
CA LYS A 46 0.56 -10.46 -6.53
C LYS A 46 0.42 -9.78 -7.90
N LYS A 47 0.18 -8.46 -7.94
CA LYS A 47 -0.02 -7.68 -9.17
C LYS A 47 1.13 -6.71 -9.45
N HIS A 48 2.15 -6.73 -8.62
CA HIS A 48 3.38 -5.97 -8.82
C HIS A 48 4.13 -6.58 -10.01
N VAL A 49 4.60 -5.72 -10.90
CA VAL A 49 5.33 -6.15 -12.11
C VAL A 49 6.53 -5.24 -12.26
N TYR A 50 7.69 -5.84 -12.41
CA TYR A 50 8.93 -5.15 -12.74
C TYR A 50 8.96 -4.91 -14.27
N PRO A 51 8.99 -3.65 -14.76
CA PRO A 51 9.09 -3.42 -16.20
C PRO A 51 10.33 -4.08 -16.79
N ARG A 52 10.18 -4.82 -17.89
CA ARG A 52 11.28 -5.56 -18.54
C ARG A 52 12.47 -4.66 -18.87
N SER A 53 12.21 -3.43 -19.33
CA SER A 53 13.24 -2.44 -19.63
C SER A 53 13.98 -1.92 -18.40
N ALA A 54 13.35 -1.93 -17.22
CA ALA A 54 13.99 -1.55 -15.96
C ALA A 54 14.83 -2.72 -15.45
N LEU A 55 14.28 -3.94 -15.50
CA LEU A 55 14.99 -5.18 -15.13
C LEU A 55 16.26 -5.40 -15.98
N SER A 56 16.19 -5.20 -17.30
CA SER A 56 17.35 -5.37 -18.20
C SER A 56 18.46 -4.34 -17.97
N ARG A 57 18.16 -3.26 -17.25
CA ARG A 57 19.11 -2.20 -16.90
C ARG A 57 19.36 -2.14 -15.39
N GLU A 58 18.88 -3.14 -14.65
CA GLU A 58 19.03 -3.26 -13.20
C GLU A 58 18.56 -2.00 -12.44
N ILE A 59 17.51 -1.34 -12.95
CA ILE A 59 17.00 -0.09 -12.37
C ILE A 59 16.09 -0.38 -11.19
N GLU A 60 16.63 -0.16 -10.00
CA GLU A 60 15.90 -0.22 -8.74
C GLU A 60 15.28 1.12 -8.35
N GLY A 61 14.34 1.06 -7.41
CA GLY A 61 13.75 2.28 -6.86
C GLY A 61 12.57 2.02 -5.93
N ARG A 62 12.26 3.03 -5.12
CA ARG A 62 11.12 3.00 -4.21
C ARG A 62 10.25 4.23 -4.38
N ALA A 63 8.96 4.02 -4.59
CA ALA A 63 7.94 5.06 -4.63
C ALA A 63 7.02 4.95 -3.42
N LEU A 64 6.40 6.08 -3.05
CA LEU A 64 5.26 6.13 -2.16
C LEU A 64 4.06 6.64 -2.95
N VAL A 65 2.95 5.91 -2.85
CA VAL A 65 1.71 6.25 -3.53
C VAL A 65 0.60 6.36 -2.51
N HIS A 66 0.02 7.55 -2.41
CA HIS A 66 -1.20 7.78 -1.67
C HIS A 66 -2.38 7.29 -2.52
N ILE A 67 -3.25 6.48 -1.94
CA ILE A 67 -4.43 5.93 -2.57
C ILE A 67 -5.67 6.31 -1.75
N THR A 68 -6.71 6.73 -2.46
CA THR A 68 -8.07 6.89 -1.91
C THR A 68 -8.95 5.79 -2.46
N VAL A 69 -9.60 5.04 -1.57
CA VAL A 69 -10.47 3.92 -1.90
C VAL A 69 -11.85 4.14 -1.33
N ASP A 70 -12.90 3.76 -2.06
CA ASP A 70 -14.26 3.78 -1.54
C ASP A 70 -14.60 2.53 -0.70
N ARG A 71 -15.80 2.50 -0.12
CA ARG A 71 -16.30 1.36 0.67
C ARG A 71 -16.50 0.06 -0.12
N THR A 72 -16.43 0.10 -1.46
CA THR A 72 -16.48 -1.10 -2.30
C THR A 72 -15.09 -1.68 -2.54
N GLY A 73 -14.04 -0.95 -2.17
CA GLY A 73 -12.65 -1.29 -2.50
C GLY A 73 -12.20 -0.70 -3.84
N LYS A 74 -13.03 0.08 -4.55
CA LYS A 74 -12.61 0.72 -5.80
C LYS A 74 -11.70 1.90 -5.50
N ILE A 75 -10.58 1.97 -6.21
CA ILE A 75 -9.67 3.12 -6.13
C ILE A 75 -10.33 4.31 -6.82
N VAL A 76 -10.56 5.38 -6.07
CA VAL A 76 -11.18 6.63 -6.53
C VAL A 76 -10.10 7.56 -7.09
N THR A 77 -9.02 7.76 -6.34
CA THR A 77 -7.87 8.58 -6.74
C THR A 77 -6.57 7.96 -6.26
N TYR A 78 -5.46 8.37 -6.87
CA TYR A 78 -4.12 8.07 -6.40
C TYR A 78 -3.17 9.23 -6.71
N GLU A 79 -2.15 9.38 -5.88
CA GLU A 79 -1.11 10.40 -6.01
C GLU A 79 0.25 9.80 -5.68
N ILE A 80 1.26 10.09 -6.50
CA ILE A 80 2.64 9.68 -6.23
C ILE A 80 3.26 10.74 -5.30
N THR A 81 3.27 10.47 -4.00
CA THR A 81 3.81 11.40 -2.99
C THR A 81 5.33 11.39 -2.95
N LYS A 82 5.96 10.26 -3.31
CA LYS A 82 7.40 10.17 -3.51
C LYS A 82 7.68 9.35 -4.78
N PRO A 83 8.23 9.95 -5.84
CA PRO A 83 8.64 9.21 -7.03
C PRO A 83 9.89 8.38 -6.76
N THR A 84 10.16 7.41 -7.63
CA THR A 84 11.40 6.60 -7.56
C THR A 84 12.65 7.39 -7.97
N GLY A 85 12.48 8.49 -8.71
CA GLY A 85 13.56 9.18 -9.43
C GLY A 85 13.91 8.53 -10.77
N GLN A 86 13.23 7.44 -11.13
CA GLN A 86 13.46 6.67 -12.36
C GLN A 86 12.19 6.67 -13.21
N SER A 87 12.20 7.45 -14.30
CA SER A 87 11.01 7.65 -15.14
C SER A 87 10.40 6.34 -15.69
N VAL A 88 11.22 5.31 -15.89
CA VAL A 88 10.77 3.99 -16.34
C VAL A 88 9.89 3.28 -15.29
N LEU A 89 10.20 3.44 -14.00
CA LEU A 89 9.45 2.87 -12.89
C LEU A 89 8.20 3.70 -12.59
N ASP A 90 8.35 5.03 -12.58
CA ASP A 90 7.23 5.94 -12.29
C ASP A 90 6.11 5.81 -13.34
N LYS A 91 6.46 5.63 -14.62
CA LYS A 91 5.50 5.35 -15.71
C LYS A 91 4.78 4.01 -15.57
N ALA A 92 5.27 3.09 -14.75
CA ALA A 92 4.61 1.81 -14.48
C ALA A 92 3.54 1.89 -13.39
N ILE A 93 3.59 2.91 -12.52
CA ILE A 93 2.67 3.07 -11.39
C ILE A 93 1.20 3.13 -11.85
N PRO A 94 0.79 3.95 -12.84
CA PRO A 94 -0.62 4.01 -13.27
C PRO A 94 -1.16 2.66 -13.73
N LYS A 95 -0.33 1.88 -14.44
CA LYS A 95 -0.68 0.52 -14.88
C LYS A 95 -0.81 -0.43 -13.69
N MET A 96 0.05 -0.29 -12.68
CA MET A 96 -0.04 -1.08 -11.45
C MET A 96 -1.35 -0.78 -10.70
N ILE A 97 -1.68 0.50 -10.49
CA ILE A 97 -2.90 0.95 -9.81
C ILE A 97 -4.15 0.38 -10.49
N ARG A 98 -4.19 0.40 -11.83
CA ARG A 98 -5.30 -0.19 -12.58
C ARG A 98 -5.43 -1.71 -12.39
N ARG A 99 -4.33 -2.44 -12.20
CA ARG A 99 -4.35 -3.90 -12.00
C ARG A 99 -4.76 -4.34 -10.60
N ILE A 100 -4.50 -3.51 -9.59
CA ILE A 100 -4.85 -3.82 -8.20
C ILE A 100 -6.29 -3.44 -7.88
N SER A 101 -6.90 -2.54 -8.66
CA SER A 101 -8.31 -2.15 -8.50
C SER A 101 -9.28 -3.28 -8.93
N PRO A 102 -10.36 -3.53 -8.17
CA PRO A 102 -10.65 -3.00 -6.84
C PRO A 102 -9.80 -3.69 -5.77
N LEU A 103 -9.42 -3.01 -4.70
CA LEU A 103 -8.80 -3.57 -3.51
C LEU A 103 -9.80 -4.38 -2.66
N PRO A 104 -9.32 -5.16 -1.66
CA PRO A 104 -10.21 -5.76 -0.67
C PRO A 104 -11.13 -4.72 -0.02
N LYS A 105 -12.37 -5.11 0.25
CA LYS A 105 -13.36 -4.23 0.87
C LYS A 105 -12.87 -3.76 2.24
N PRO A 106 -12.86 -2.46 2.53
CA PRO A 106 -12.51 -1.96 3.86
C PRO A 106 -13.45 -2.51 4.95
N PRO A 107 -12.95 -2.76 6.18
CA PRO A 107 -13.75 -3.32 7.27
C PRO A 107 -14.86 -2.36 7.71
N ALA A 108 -15.95 -2.93 8.25
CA ALA A 108 -17.12 -2.18 8.67
C ALA A 108 -16.79 -1.14 9.75
N SER A 109 -15.80 -1.46 10.58
CA SER A 109 -15.26 -0.65 11.67
C SER A 109 -14.76 0.74 11.25
N ILE A 110 -14.46 0.95 9.96
CA ILE A 110 -14.13 2.28 9.42
C ILE A 110 -15.41 2.94 8.88
N THR A 111 -15.84 4.02 9.53
CA THR A 111 -17.11 4.71 9.19
C THR A 111 -16.98 5.70 8.03
N GLU A 112 -15.75 6.09 7.68
CA GLU A 112 -15.46 7.04 6.61
C GLU A 112 -15.95 6.51 5.25
N SER A 113 -16.54 7.37 4.43
CA SER A 113 -17.01 7.01 3.07
C SER A 113 -15.86 6.68 2.12
N GLN A 114 -14.68 7.22 2.38
CA GLN A 114 -13.46 6.99 1.62
C GLN A 114 -12.30 6.78 2.58
N LEU A 115 -11.47 5.78 2.30
CA LEU A 115 -10.28 5.50 3.06
C LEU A 115 -9.04 5.98 2.32
N GLN A 116 -8.13 6.61 3.05
CA GLN A 116 -6.89 7.17 2.53
C GLN A 116 -5.70 6.51 3.20
N PHE A 117 -4.74 6.03 2.41
CA PHE A 117 -3.54 5.39 2.94
C PHE A 117 -2.41 5.39 1.90
N VAL A 118 -1.18 5.21 2.38
CA VAL A 118 0.02 5.20 1.54
C VAL A 118 0.53 3.77 1.36
N ILE A 119 0.79 3.39 0.11
CA ILE A 119 1.43 2.12 -0.23
C ILE A 119 2.87 2.38 -0.67
N PRO A 120 3.87 1.75 -0.03
CA PRO A 120 5.22 1.73 -0.55
C PRO A 120 5.32 0.72 -1.70
N ILE A 121 5.91 1.15 -2.80
CA ILE A 121 6.20 0.29 -3.96
C ILE A 121 7.71 0.24 -4.13
N SER A 122 8.29 -0.95 -4.10
CA SER A 122 9.73 -1.17 -4.28
C SER A 122 9.99 -2.10 -5.44
N TRP A 123 10.89 -1.68 -6.32
CA TRP A 123 11.55 -2.54 -7.28
C TRP A 123 12.98 -2.75 -6.80
N SER A 124 13.29 -3.98 -6.44
CA SER A 124 14.65 -4.44 -6.13
C SER A 124 14.92 -5.71 -6.92
N MET A 125 16.19 -5.96 -7.21
CA MET A 125 16.61 -7.23 -7.78
C MET A 125 16.28 -8.37 -6.80
N PRO A 126 15.80 -9.51 -7.31
CA PRO A 126 15.50 -10.69 -6.50
C PRO A 126 16.76 -11.41 -5.99
#